data_AF-A0A2D4HVR9-F1
#
_entry.id   AF-A0A2D4HVR9-F1
#
_cell.length_a   1.000
_cell.length_b   1.000
_cell.length_c   1.000
_cell.angle_alpha   90.00
_cell.angle_beta   90.00
_cell.angle_gamma   90.00
#
_symmetry.space_group_name_H-M   'P 1'
#
loop_
_entity.id
_entity.type
_entity.pdbx_description
1 polymer ?
#
loop_
_entity_poly.entity_id
_entity_poly.type
_entity_poly.pdbx_seq_one_letter_code
_entity_poly.pdbx_strand_id
1 'polypeptide(L)'
;TLIRNIKDKCPCCYGPKECPVFPTELAFALDTAAGGNADTFNRMKDTVVSIVNNITITESNCPRGARVALVTYNSEVTTEIRFADSRKKRDLVKQIEDLQFVQTSKQRSLETAMSFVARNTFKRARSGFLMRKVAVFFTNGPTRASPQLNEAVLRLYNAGVVPVFLTNREDRVLTNALQINNTGGQTFAFTGGA
;
A
#
# COMPACT_ATOMS: atom_id res chain seq x y z
N THR A 1 -36.41 -15.83 2.78
CA THR A 1 -35.91 -14.52 2.27
C THR A 1 -34.46 -14.67 1.84
N LEU A 2 -34.02 -13.93 0.83
CA LEU A 2 -32.62 -13.92 0.33
C LEU A 2 -31.59 -13.72 1.46
N ILE A 3 -31.93 -12.87 2.43
CA ILE A 3 -31.10 -12.58 3.61
C ILE A 3 -30.82 -13.83 4.47
N ARG A 4 -31.80 -14.73 4.66
CA ARG A 4 -31.57 -16.00 5.40
C ARG A 4 -30.63 -16.92 4.63
N ASN A 5 -30.87 -17.10 3.33
CA ASN A 5 -30.04 -17.97 2.48
C ASN A 5 -28.56 -17.51 2.43
N ILE A 6 -28.31 -16.20 2.42
CA ILE A 6 -26.95 -15.64 2.49
C ILE A 6 -26.30 -15.92 3.85
N LYS A 7 -27.02 -15.71 4.96
CA LYS A 7 -26.50 -16.01 6.30
C LYS A 7 -26.19 -17.50 6.47
N ASP A 8 -27.09 -18.36 6.01
CA ASP A 8 -26.98 -19.81 6.18
C ASP A 8 -25.85 -20.40 5.34
N LYS A 9 -25.55 -19.81 4.17
CA LYS A 9 -24.52 -20.29 3.23
C LYS A 9 -23.21 -19.50 3.24
N CYS A 10 -23.05 -18.45 4.06
CA CYS A 10 -21.77 -17.73 4.16
C CYS A 10 -20.79 -18.58 4.99
N PRO A 11 -19.71 -19.12 4.39
CA PRO A 11 -18.68 -19.84 5.15
C PRO A 11 -18.00 -18.94 6.22
N CYS A 12 -18.17 -17.64 6.04
CA CYS A 12 -17.72 -16.50 6.82
C CYS A 12 -18.48 -16.23 8.12
N CYS A 13 -19.74 -16.69 8.23
CA CYS A 13 -20.66 -16.24 9.29
C CYS A 13 -20.64 -17.08 10.56
N TYR A 14 -19.83 -18.14 10.61
CA TYR A 14 -19.83 -19.14 11.70
C TYR A 14 -18.58 -19.06 12.62
N GLY A 15 -17.77 -18.00 12.50
CA GLY A 15 -16.60 -17.77 13.36
C GLY A 15 -16.91 -16.91 14.60
N PRO A 16 -15.96 -16.76 15.55
CA PRO A 16 -16.12 -15.86 16.69
C PRO A 16 -16.52 -14.47 16.19
N LYS A 17 -17.47 -13.85 16.90
CA LYS A 17 -17.98 -12.49 16.64
C LYS A 17 -16.90 -11.44 16.95
N GLU A 18 -15.80 -11.49 16.23
CA GLU A 18 -14.86 -10.39 16.17
C GLU A 18 -15.57 -9.20 15.51
N CYS A 19 -15.30 -7.98 15.99
CA CYS A 19 -15.74 -6.73 15.38
C CYS A 19 -15.61 -6.82 13.85
N PRO A 20 -16.55 -6.27 13.04
CA PRO A 20 -16.54 -6.47 11.61
C PRO A 20 -15.15 -6.13 11.03
N VAL A 21 -14.40 -7.18 10.69
CA VAL A 21 -13.07 -7.04 10.12
C VAL A 21 -13.31 -6.55 8.71
N PHE A 22 -13.14 -5.25 8.50
CA PHE A 22 -13.22 -4.65 7.19
C PHE A 22 -12.14 -5.29 6.31
N PRO A 23 -12.52 -6.05 5.26
CA PRO A 23 -11.56 -6.61 4.33
C PRO A 23 -10.68 -5.47 3.81
N THR A 24 -9.37 -5.69 3.77
CA THR A 24 -8.42 -4.62 3.42
C THR A 24 -7.61 -5.01 2.19
N GLU A 25 -7.40 -4.06 1.30
CA GLU A 25 -6.46 -4.14 0.18
C GLU A 25 -5.34 -3.16 0.51
N LEU A 26 -4.18 -3.71 0.88
CA LEU A 26 -3.03 -2.95 1.36
C LEU A 26 -1.92 -2.99 0.31
N ALA A 27 -1.62 -1.86 -0.30
CA ALA A 27 -0.52 -1.75 -1.26
C ALA A 27 0.68 -1.06 -0.61
N PHE A 28 1.88 -1.58 -0.85
CA PHE A 28 3.14 -0.92 -0.52
C PHE A 28 3.81 -0.44 -1.81
N ALA A 29 4.37 0.77 -1.78
CA ALA A 29 5.18 1.32 -2.85
C ALA A 29 6.56 1.70 -2.31
N LEU A 30 7.60 1.01 -2.75
CA LEU A 30 8.98 1.19 -2.27
C LEU A 30 9.80 2.04 -3.24
N ASP A 31 10.41 3.11 -2.74
CA ASP A 31 11.25 4.01 -3.53
C ASP A 31 12.63 3.40 -3.82
N THR A 32 12.88 3.08 -5.08
CA THR A 32 14.15 2.55 -5.60
C THR A 32 14.82 3.56 -6.53
N ALA A 33 14.56 4.85 -6.38
CA ALA A 33 15.15 5.88 -7.23
C ALA A 33 16.65 6.09 -6.97
N ALA A 34 17.29 6.82 -7.89
CA ALA A 34 18.68 7.25 -7.78
C ALA A 34 18.98 7.92 -6.42
N GLY A 35 20.16 7.61 -5.88
CA GLY A 35 20.58 8.04 -4.54
C GLY A 35 20.11 7.12 -3.41
N GLY A 36 19.32 6.10 -3.70
CA GLY A 36 19.04 5.00 -2.76
C GLY A 36 20.24 4.05 -2.59
N ASN A 37 20.21 3.27 -1.51
CA ASN A 37 21.18 2.21 -1.23
C ASN A 37 20.48 0.96 -0.66
N ALA A 38 21.20 -0.16 -0.64
CA ALA A 38 20.68 -1.44 -0.18
C ALA A 38 20.20 -1.40 1.27
N ASP A 39 20.88 -0.68 2.17
CA ASP A 39 20.50 -0.59 3.59
C ASP A 39 19.14 0.08 3.77
N THR A 40 18.91 1.19 3.07
CA THR A 40 17.64 1.92 3.12
C THR A 40 16.53 1.06 2.52
N PHE A 41 16.82 0.35 1.42
CA PHE A 41 15.88 -0.59 0.81
C PHE A 41 15.50 -1.73 1.76
N ASN A 42 16.49 -2.33 2.42
CA ASN A 42 16.27 -3.39 3.40
C ASN A 42 15.43 -2.90 4.59
N ARG A 43 15.66 -1.70 5.11
CA ARG A 43 14.81 -1.13 6.18
C ARG A 43 13.35 -0.96 5.75
N MET A 44 13.09 -0.53 4.51
CA MET A 44 11.73 -0.46 3.98
C MET A 44 11.12 -1.86 3.88
N LYS A 45 11.88 -2.83 3.35
CA LYS A 45 11.48 -4.25 3.24
C LYS A 45 11.13 -4.84 4.61
N ASP A 46 11.98 -4.65 5.61
CA ASP A 46 11.79 -5.13 6.98
C ASP A 46 10.56 -4.50 7.63
N THR A 47 10.31 -3.21 7.36
CA THR A 47 9.09 -2.53 7.81
C THR A 47 7.84 -3.15 7.18
N VAL A 48 7.87 -3.46 5.88
CA VAL A 48 6.77 -4.16 5.21
C VAL A 48 6.55 -5.54 5.81
N VAL A 49 7.62 -6.34 6.01
CA VAL A 49 7.54 -7.67 6.63
C VAL A 49 6.94 -7.58 8.03
N SER A 50 7.39 -6.62 8.84
CA SER A 50 6.84 -6.37 10.18
C SER A 50 5.34 -6.05 10.15
N ILE A 51 4.89 -5.17 9.24
CA ILE A 51 3.47 -4.86 9.10
C ILE A 51 2.69 -6.11 8.68
N VAL A 52 3.15 -6.85 7.67
CA VAL A 52 2.49 -8.07 7.17
C VAL A 52 2.40 -9.12 8.29
N ASN A 53 3.45 -9.28 9.10
CA ASN A 53 3.46 -10.19 10.24
C ASN A 53 2.47 -9.80 11.34
N ASN A 54 2.17 -8.51 11.52
CA ASN A 54 1.24 -8.02 12.53
C ASN A 54 -0.22 -7.91 12.07
N ILE A 55 -0.54 -8.24 10.81
CA ILE A 55 -1.92 -8.25 10.30
C ILE A 55 -2.39 -9.65 9.92
N THR A 56 -3.71 -9.84 9.88
CA THR A 56 -4.34 -11.05 9.33
C THR A 56 -4.36 -10.96 7.81
N ILE A 57 -3.79 -11.95 7.12
CA ILE A 57 -3.82 -12.06 5.66
C ILE A 57 -4.98 -12.97 5.23
N THR A 58 -5.64 -12.63 4.13
CA THR A 58 -6.71 -13.45 3.55
C THR A 58 -6.13 -14.71 2.91
N GLU A 59 -6.25 -15.86 3.59
CA GLU A 59 -5.75 -17.16 3.09
C GLU A 59 -6.85 -18.10 2.57
N SER A 60 -8.12 -17.69 2.63
CA SER A 60 -9.26 -18.46 2.15
C SER A 60 -10.16 -17.62 1.25
N ASN A 61 -11.23 -18.21 0.72
CA ASN A 61 -12.24 -17.48 -0.05
C ASN A 61 -13.13 -16.57 0.83
N CYS A 62 -13.04 -16.68 2.15
CA CYS A 62 -13.67 -15.74 3.06
C CYS A 62 -12.91 -14.41 2.99
N PRO A 63 -13.57 -13.27 2.74
CA PRO A 63 -12.87 -11.99 2.60
C PRO A 63 -12.40 -11.41 3.95
N ARG A 64 -11.94 -12.23 4.88
CA ARG A 64 -11.43 -11.78 6.19
C ARG A 64 -9.95 -11.41 6.08
N GLY A 65 -9.56 -10.29 6.67
CA GLY A 65 -8.17 -9.81 6.67
C GLY A 65 -7.78 -9.05 5.40
N ALA A 66 -6.46 -8.89 5.22
CA ALA A 66 -5.86 -8.10 4.18
C ALA A 66 -5.37 -8.96 3.00
N ARG A 67 -5.46 -8.42 1.79
CA ARG A 67 -4.61 -8.81 0.65
C ARG A 67 -3.56 -7.75 0.45
N VAL A 68 -2.36 -8.17 0.07
CA VAL A 68 -1.20 -7.29 -0.06
C VAL A 68 -0.75 -7.21 -1.50
N ALA A 69 -0.41 -6.01 -1.96
CA ALA A 69 0.34 -5.78 -3.18
C ALA A 69 1.61 -5.01 -2.85
N LEU A 70 2.66 -5.21 -3.65
CA LEU A 70 3.91 -4.49 -3.51
C LEU A 70 4.38 -4.04 -4.89
N VAL A 71 4.72 -2.76 -4.99
CA VAL A 71 5.38 -2.17 -6.15
C VAL A 71 6.68 -1.53 -5.73
N THR A 72 7.67 -1.53 -6.61
CA THR A 72 8.85 -0.67 -6.52
C THR A 72 8.70 0.46 -7.51
N TYR A 73 9.28 1.63 -7.22
CA TYR A 73 9.18 2.76 -8.12
C TYR A 73 10.43 3.64 -8.15
N ASN A 74 10.64 4.24 -9.31
CA ASN A 74 11.56 5.35 -9.56
C ASN A 74 10.84 6.35 -10.49
N SER A 75 11.31 6.53 -11.73
CA SER A 75 10.57 7.24 -12.78
C SER A 75 9.53 6.34 -13.45
N GLU A 76 9.66 5.02 -13.23
CA GLU A 76 8.77 3.95 -13.65
C GLU A 76 8.30 3.16 -12.42
N VAL A 77 7.32 2.27 -12.61
CA VAL A 77 6.75 1.45 -11.54
C VAL A 77 6.80 -0.03 -11.94
N THR A 78 7.38 -0.86 -11.09
CA THR A 78 7.42 -2.32 -11.26
C THR A 78 6.49 -2.97 -10.25
N THR A 79 5.64 -3.89 -10.71
CA THR A 79 4.79 -4.68 -9.81
C THR A 79 5.53 -5.93 -9.37
N GLU A 80 5.92 -5.99 -8.10
CA GLU A 80 6.60 -7.14 -7.52
C GLU A 80 5.60 -8.20 -7.07
N ILE A 81 4.50 -7.77 -6.43
CA ILE A 81 3.48 -8.65 -5.85
C ILE A 81 2.10 -8.08 -6.15
N ARG A 82 1.20 -8.87 -6.73
CA ARG A 82 -0.19 -8.47 -6.96
C ARG A 82 -1.06 -8.92 -5.80
N PHE A 83 -2.19 -8.24 -5.58
CA PHE A 83 -3.19 -8.66 -4.57
C PHE A 83 -3.62 -10.12 -4.73
N ALA A 84 -3.70 -10.64 -5.96
CA ALA A 84 -4.10 -12.00 -6.26
C ALA A 84 -3.09 -13.06 -5.78
N ASP A 85 -1.83 -12.68 -5.61
CA ASP A 85 -0.70 -13.57 -5.31
C ASP A 85 -0.44 -13.66 -3.79
N SER A 86 -1.10 -12.82 -2.99
CA SER A 86 -0.94 -12.71 -1.53
C SER A 86 -1.75 -13.72 -0.69
N ARG A 87 -2.06 -14.91 -1.22
CA ARG A 87 -3.01 -15.86 -0.60
C ARG A 87 -2.44 -16.73 0.52
N LYS A 88 -1.14 -16.70 0.77
CA LYS A 88 -0.49 -17.42 1.87
C LYS A 88 0.50 -16.49 2.53
N LYS A 89 0.33 -16.23 3.83
CA LYS A 89 1.13 -15.26 4.56
C LYS A 89 2.61 -15.63 4.53
N ARG A 90 2.95 -16.91 4.74
CA ARG A 90 4.34 -17.39 4.69
C ARG A 90 4.99 -17.14 3.33
N ASP A 91 4.29 -17.45 2.24
CA ASP A 91 4.83 -17.31 0.90
C ASP A 91 4.89 -15.83 0.48
N LEU A 92 3.97 -15.00 0.96
CA LEU A 92 4.01 -13.55 0.80
C LEU A 92 5.23 -12.94 1.52
N VAL A 93 5.45 -13.30 2.79
CA VAL A 93 6.61 -12.82 3.57
C VAL A 93 7.90 -13.21 2.87
N LYS A 94 8.04 -14.46 2.44
CA LYS A 94 9.21 -14.92 1.69
C LYS A 94 9.44 -14.13 0.39
N GLN A 95 8.38 -13.91 -0.41
CA GLN A 95 8.49 -13.10 -1.63
C GLN A 95 8.97 -11.68 -1.34
N ILE A 96 8.52 -11.08 -0.23
CA ILE A 96 8.96 -9.74 0.17
C ILE A 96 10.44 -9.80 0.58
N GLU A 97 10.84 -10.76 1.43
CA GLU A 97 12.22 -10.93 1.91
C GLU A 97 13.22 -11.16 0.77
N ASP A 98 12.81 -11.91 -0.26
CA ASP A 98 13.63 -12.24 -1.44
C ASP A 98 13.87 -11.02 -2.36
N LEU A 99 13.14 -9.91 -2.19
CA LEU A 99 13.35 -8.70 -2.99
C LEU A 99 14.75 -8.13 -2.80
N GLN A 100 15.38 -7.81 -3.93
CA GLN A 100 16.73 -7.26 -4.01
C GLN A 100 16.71 -5.81 -4.45
N PHE A 101 17.60 -5.01 -3.85
CA PHE A 101 17.84 -3.66 -4.31
C PHE A 101 18.62 -3.68 -5.63
N VAL A 102 18.13 -2.93 -6.62
CA VAL A 102 18.80 -2.76 -7.91
C VAL A 102 19.23 -1.29 -8.04
N GLN A 103 20.53 -1.07 -8.15
CA GLN A 103 21.08 0.26 -8.38
C GLN A 103 20.54 0.84 -9.70
N THR A 104 20.12 2.09 -9.69
CA THR A 104 19.60 2.77 -10.88
C THR A 104 19.99 4.24 -10.94
N SER A 105 20.03 4.79 -12.15
CA SER A 105 20.15 6.23 -12.41
C SER A 105 18.79 6.92 -12.59
N LYS A 106 17.69 6.15 -12.56
CA LYS A 106 16.32 6.66 -12.73
C LYS A 106 15.90 7.55 -11.56
N GLN A 107 15.37 8.72 -11.88
CA GLN A 107 14.96 9.73 -10.90
C GLN A 107 13.64 9.35 -10.23
N ARG A 108 13.38 9.89 -9.03
CA ARG A 108 12.14 9.65 -8.29
C ARG A 108 10.96 10.34 -8.95
N SER A 109 9.85 9.62 -9.09
CA SER A 109 8.55 10.16 -9.48
C SER A 109 7.44 9.59 -8.59
N LEU A 110 7.17 10.28 -7.48
CA LEU A 110 6.11 9.88 -6.55
C LEU A 110 4.72 10.03 -7.20
N GLU A 111 4.56 11.03 -8.06
CA GLU A 111 3.36 11.32 -8.83
C GLU A 111 3.01 10.17 -9.79
N THR A 112 4.02 9.61 -10.46
CA THR A 112 3.88 8.41 -11.30
C THR A 112 3.47 7.22 -10.45
N ALA A 113 4.11 7.00 -9.29
CA ALA A 113 3.80 5.89 -8.39
C ALA A 113 2.36 5.97 -7.87
N MET A 114 1.94 7.12 -7.34
CA MET A 114 0.57 7.37 -6.87
C MET A 114 -0.46 7.13 -7.97
N SER A 115 -0.20 7.65 -9.18
CA SER A 115 -1.08 7.46 -10.33
C SER A 115 -1.18 5.99 -10.76
N PHE A 116 -0.06 5.27 -10.77
CA PHE A 116 -0.02 3.85 -11.11
C PHE A 116 -0.77 3.02 -10.07
N VAL A 117 -0.52 3.27 -8.78
CA VAL A 117 -1.19 2.57 -7.69
C VAL A 117 -2.70 2.75 -7.77
N ALA A 118 -3.18 3.98 -7.99
CA ALA A 118 -4.60 4.26 -8.17
C ALA A 118 -5.21 3.52 -9.39
N ARG A 119 -4.57 3.61 -10.55
CA ARG A 119 -5.17 3.17 -11.83
C ARG A 119 -4.90 1.73 -12.23
N ASN A 120 -3.84 1.11 -11.70
CA ASN A 120 -3.41 -0.24 -12.08
C ASN A 120 -3.49 -1.20 -10.90
N THR A 121 -2.90 -0.84 -9.76
CA THR A 121 -2.88 -1.71 -8.58
C THR A 121 -4.29 -1.84 -7.97
N PHE A 122 -4.91 -0.72 -7.58
CA PHE A 122 -6.26 -0.73 -6.99
C PHE A 122 -7.40 -0.95 -7.99
N LYS A 123 -7.13 -0.90 -9.29
CA LYS A 123 -8.08 -1.39 -10.31
C LYS A 123 -8.35 -2.89 -10.19
N ARG A 124 -7.41 -3.65 -9.59
CA ARG A 124 -7.54 -5.10 -9.32
C ARG A 124 -7.90 -5.42 -7.86
N ALA A 125 -8.18 -4.41 -7.05
CA ALA A 125 -8.72 -4.59 -5.69
C ALA A 125 -10.12 -5.24 -5.75
N ARG A 126 -10.51 -5.97 -4.70
CA ARG A 126 -11.89 -6.46 -4.58
C ARG A 126 -12.86 -5.29 -4.53
N SER A 127 -14.03 -5.45 -5.14
CA SER A 127 -15.16 -4.57 -4.93
C SER A 127 -15.87 -4.93 -3.62
N GLY A 128 -16.47 -3.94 -2.97
CA GLY A 128 -17.23 -4.15 -1.74
C GLY A 128 -17.38 -2.84 -0.98
N PHE A 129 -18.59 -2.58 -0.48
CA PHE A 129 -18.90 -1.34 0.24
C PHE A 129 -18.04 -1.14 1.50
N LEU A 130 -17.70 -2.23 2.20
CA LEU A 130 -16.88 -2.22 3.41
C LEU A 130 -15.39 -2.49 3.14
N MET A 131 -14.95 -2.49 1.88
CA MET A 131 -13.55 -2.74 1.52
C MET A 131 -12.69 -1.51 1.83
N ARG A 132 -11.66 -1.67 2.65
CA ARG A 132 -10.67 -0.61 2.90
C ARG A 132 -9.55 -0.70 1.88
N LYS A 133 -9.19 0.41 1.26
CA LYS A 133 -8.05 0.51 0.35
C LYS A 133 -7.01 1.44 0.99
N VAL A 134 -5.83 0.92 1.25
CA VAL A 134 -4.75 1.69 1.88
C VAL A 134 -3.48 1.52 1.06
N ALA A 135 -2.83 2.63 0.71
CA ALA A 135 -1.56 2.64 0.00
C ALA A 135 -0.48 3.26 0.87
N VAL A 136 0.57 2.50 1.18
CA VAL A 136 1.72 2.96 1.96
C VAL A 136 2.87 3.23 0.99
N PHE A 137 3.27 4.50 0.87
CA PHE A 137 4.37 4.94 0.03
C PHE A 137 5.60 5.20 0.90
N PHE A 138 6.69 4.48 0.68
CA PHE A 138 7.98 4.81 1.27
C PHE A 138 8.72 5.75 0.33
N THR A 139 9.19 6.89 0.84
CA THR A 139 9.93 7.88 0.06
C THR A 139 11.20 8.32 0.77
N ASN A 140 12.33 8.22 0.06
CA ASN A 140 13.66 8.50 0.59
C ASN A 140 14.18 9.90 0.23
N GLY A 141 13.39 10.71 -0.47
CA GLY A 141 13.78 12.06 -0.88
C GLY A 141 12.66 13.08 -0.75
N PRO A 142 13.00 14.37 -0.86
CA PRO A 142 12.03 15.45 -0.74
C PRO A 142 11.03 15.44 -1.89
N THR A 143 9.77 15.74 -1.57
CA THR A 143 8.73 15.99 -2.56
C THR A 143 8.83 17.41 -3.09
N ARG A 144 8.65 17.59 -4.40
CA ARG A 144 8.59 18.92 -5.03
C ARG A 144 7.14 19.28 -5.31
N ALA A 145 6.76 20.51 -4.98
CA ALA A 145 5.41 20.99 -5.25
C ALA A 145 5.21 21.08 -6.77
N SER A 146 4.16 20.43 -7.28
CA SER A 146 3.83 20.42 -8.70
C SER A 146 2.33 20.22 -8.90
N PRO A 147 1.73 20.70 -10.01
CA PRO A 147 0.36 20.35 -10.36
C PRO A 147 0.15 18.84 -10.47
N GLN A 148 1.15 18.11 -10.97
CA GLN A 148 1.14 16.66 -11.12
C GLN A 148 1.03 15.95 -9.76
N LEU A 149 1.64 16.50 -8.70
CA LEU A 149 1.53 15.97 -7.34
C LEU A 149 0.09 16.02 -6.84
N ASN A 150 -0.55 17.19 -6.97
CA ASN A 150 -1.93 17.39 -6.55
C ASN A 150 -2.89 16.49 -7.36
N GLU A 151 -2.68 16.38 -8.67
CA GLU A 151 -3.45 15.44 -9.50
C GLU A 151 -3.28 13.98 -9.06
N ALA A 152 -2.06 13.57 -8.72
CA ALA A 152 -1.78 12.22 -8.31
C ALA A 152 -2.41 11.87 -6.95
N VAL A 153 -2.39 12.81 -6.00
CA VAL A 153 -3.13 12.69 -4.73
C VAL A 153 -4.64 12.60 -4.99
N LEU A 154 -5.18 13.44 -5.87
CA LEU A 154 -6.60 13.40 -6.24
C LEU A 154 -7.00 12.08 -6.91
N ARG A 155 -6.11 11.48 -7.71
CA ARG A 155 -6.35 10.14 -8.31
C ARG A 155 -6.49 9.06 -7.25
N LEU A 156 -5.72 9.11 -6.17
CA LEU A 156 -5.86 8.17 -5.04
C LEU A 156 -7.18 8.39 -4.31
N TYR A 157 -7.53 9.65 -4.03
CA TYR A 157 -8.82 10.01 -3.43
C TYR A 157 -10.01 9.50 -4.25
N ASN A 158 -10.02 9.77 -5.56
CA ASN A 158 -11.07 9.31 -6.47
C ASN A 158 -11.15 7.78 -6.58
N ALA A 159 -10.04 7.06 -6.34
CA ALA A 159 -10.02 5.61 -6.27
C ALA A 159 -10.50 5.04 -4.93
N GLY A 160 -10.81 5.91 -3.95
CA GLY A 160 -11.17 5.57 -2.58
C GLY A 160 -9.99 4.98 -1.80
N VAL A 161 -8.76 5.34 -2.17
CA VAL A 161 -7.52 4.85 -1.56
C VAL A 161 -7.05 5.85 -0.53
N VAL A 162 -6.86 5.41 0.71
CA VAL A 162 -6.26 6.20 1.78
C VAL A 162 -4.74 6.10 1.65
N PRO A 163 -4.03 7.21 1.34
CA PRO A 163 -2.58 7.16 1.23
C PRO A 163 -1.89 7.42 2.56
N VAL A 164 -0.84 6.66 2.82
CA VAL A 164 0.05 6.82 3.97
C VAL A 164 1.47 6.98 3.43
N PHE A 165 2.17 8.03 3.81
CA PHE A 165 3.53 8.30 3.36
C PHE A 165 4.50 8.11 4.51
N LEU A 166 5.49 7.27 4.29
CA LEU A 166 6.58 7.00 5.21
C LEU A 166 7.83 7.65 4.64
N THR A 167 8.21 8.77 5.24
CA THR A 167 9.28 9.64 4.76
C THR A 167 10.49 9.53 5.69
N ASN A 168 11.71 9.76 5.19
CA ASN A 168 12.90 9.80 6.03
C ASN A 168 13.12 11.14 6.77
N ARG A 169 12.26 12.13 6.50
CA ARG A 169 12.29 13.49 7.05
C ARG A 169 10.91 14.11 6.95
N GLU A 170 10.65 15.17 7.71
CA GLU A 170 9.42 15.94 7.56
C GLU A 170 9.28 16.48 6.11
N ASP A 171 8.13 16.22 5.48
CA ASP A 171 7.82 16.69 4.12
C ASP A 171 6.57 17.57 4.14
N ARG A 172 6.80 18.88 4.23
CA ARG A 172 5.74 19.90 4.28
C ARG A 172 4.96 20.01 2.98
N VAL A 173 5.63 19.83 1.85
CA VAL A 173 5.00 19.88 0.53
C VAL A 173 3.97 18.76 0.42
N LEU A 174 4.36 17.55 0.81
CA LEU A 174 3.49 16.39 0.79
C LEU A 174 2.34 16.52 1.80
N THR A 175 2.65 16.98 3.02
CA THR A 175 1.62 17.25 4.04
C THR A 175 0.56 18.23 3.53
N ASN A 176 0.99 19.33 2.91
CA ASN A 176 0.08 20.32 2.34
C ASN A 176 -0.75 19.73 1.19
N ALA A 177 -0.14 18.93 0.31
CA ALA A 177 -0.84 18.30 -0.81
C ALA A 177 -2.00 17.38 -0.36
N LEU A 178 -1.88 16.75 0.82
CA LEU A 178 -2.93 15.87 1.37
C LEU A 178 -4.11 16.63 1.98
N GLN A 179 -3.87 17.85 2.47
CA GLN A 179 -4.91 18.69 3.09
C GLN A 179 -5.88 19.30 2.07
N ILE A 180 -5.44 19.50 0.81
CA ILE A 180 -6.18 20.26 -0.21
C ILE A 180 -7.60 19.69 -0.49
N ASN A 181 -7.86 18.41 -0.21
CA ASN A 181 -9.17 17.79 -0.47
C ASN A 181 -9.70 16.89 0.67
N ASN A 182 -9.23 17.09 1.91
CA ASN A 182 -9.57 16.19 3.03
C ASN A 182 -9.41 14.70 2.66
N THR A 183 -8.30 14.37 1.99
CA THR A 183 -8.09 13.05 1.37
C THR A 183 -7.93 11.90 2.37
N GLY A 184 -7.98 12.20 3.68
CA GLY A 184 -7.74 11.24 4.76
C GLY A 184 -6.31 10.72 4.82
N GLY A 185 -5.41 11.26 3.99
CA GLY A 185 -4.02 10.83 3.90
C GLY A 185 -3.19 11.24 5.11
N GLN A 186 -2.19 10.43 5.45
CA GLN A 186 -1.31 10.66 6.60
C GLN A 186 0.16 10.63 6.15
N THR A 187 1.00 11.47 6.74
CA THR A 187 2.45 11.48 6.52
C THR A 187 3.15 11.24 7.85
N PHE A 188 4.06 10.29 7.89
CA PHE A 188 4.88 9.97 9.05
C PHE A 188 6.36 10.07 8.65
N ALA A 189 7.10 10.90 9.36
CA ALA A 189 8.55 10.93 9.25
C ALA A 189 9.12 9.87 10.19
N PHE A 190 9.82 8.88 9.63
CA PHE A 190 10.60 7.94 10.41
C PHE A 190 12.05 8.40 10.43
N THR A 191 12.46 8.97 11.55
CA THR A 191 13.88 9.06 11.90
C THR A 191 14.32 7.65 12.28
N GLY A 192 14.93 6.93 11.33
CA GLY A 192 15.59 5.67 11.65
C GLY A 192 16.56 5.93 12.79
N GLY A 193 16.32 5.29 13.95
CA GLY A 193 17.24 5.34 15.07
C GLY A 193 18.64 4.98 14.60
N ALA A 194 19.60 5.82 14.96
CA ALA A 194 21.02 5.57 14.79
C ALA A 194 21.46 4.38 15.66
#